data_AF-A0A7S2DXM5-F1
#
_entry.id   AF-A0A7S2DXM5-F1
#
_cell.length_a   1.000
_cell.length_b   1.000
_cell.length_c   1.000
_cell.angle_alpha   90.00
_cell.angle_beta   90.00
_cell.angle_gamma   90.00
#
_symmetry.space_group_name_H-M   'P 1'
#
loop_
_entity.id
_entity.type
_entity.pdbx_description
1 polymer ?
#
loop_
_entity_poly.entity_id
_entity_poly.type
_entity_poly.pdbx_seq_one_letter_code
_entity_poly.pdbx_strand_id
1 'polypeptide(L)'
;DLPKKFLFVTCGDWDLSSCLPRQLHYHKQSVPMIYQRWINIKHAFRALYKIKPLGMTHMLSLLDMELIGRHHSGIDDCRNITRICCGMLQDGWEPKQTNN
;
A
#
# COMPACT_ATOMS: atom_id res chain seq x y z
N ASP A 1 10.10 8.87 -21.21
CA ASP A 1 9.25 9.30 -20.08
C ASP A 1 8.38 8.18 -19.54
N LEU A 2 8.51 7.85 -18.26
CA LEU A 2 7.57 6.93 -17.59
C LEU A 2 6.25 7.68 -17.37
N PRO A 3 5.11 7.17 -17.87
CA PRO A 3 3.85 7.89 -17.75
C PRO A 3 3.49 8.11 -16.28
N LYS A 4 3.20 9.37 -15.91
CA LYS A 4 2.56 9.77 -14.64
C LYS A 4 1.09 9.28 -14.59
N LYS A 5 0.81 7.98 -14.77
CA LYS A 5 -0.57 7.47 -14.88
C LYS A 5 -1.07 6.72 -13.64
N PHE A 6 -0.19 6.08 -12.85
CA PHE A 6 -0.59 5.39 -11.62
C PHE A 6 0.63 5.04 -10.73
N LEU A 7 0.35 4.66 -9.48
CA LEU A 7 1.29 4.03 -8.55
C LEU A 7 0.61 2.82 -7.89
N PHE A 8 1.39 1.80 -7.54
CA PHE A 8 0.91 0.71 -6.68
C PHE A 8 0.80 1.17 -5.24
N VAL A 9 -0.15 0.61 -4.50
CA VAL A 9 -0.30 0.83 -3.06
C VAL A 9 -0.08 -0.49 -2.34
N THR A 10 0.73 -0.49 -1.29
CA THR A 10 1.05 -1.64 -0.44
C THR A 10 0.84 -1.30 1.04
N CYS A 11 0.70 -2.32 1.89
CA CYS A 11 0.62 -2.14 3.35
C CYS A 11 1.95 -2.49 4.03
N GLY A 12 2.98 -1.70 3.74
CA GLY A 12 4.38 -1.97 4.10
C GLY A 12 5.24 -2.11 2.85
N ASP A 13 6.56 -2.23 3.02
CA ASP A 13 7.49 -2.30 1.88
C ASP A 13 7.78 -3.73 1.42
N TRP A 14 7.29 -4.74 2.15
CA TRP A 14 7.67 -6.13 1.94
C TRP A 14 7.30 -6.65 0.54
N ASP A 15 6.11 -6.34 0.02
CA ASP A 15 5.64 -6.85 -1.27
C ASP A 15 6.59 -6.49 -2.43
N LEU A 16 6.99 -5.22 -2.53
CA LEU A 16 7.74 -4.69 -3.67
C LEU A 16 9.23 -4.51 -3.39
N SER A 17 9.64 -4.32 -2.14
CA SER A 17 11.06 -4.22 -1.76
C SER A 17 11.70 -5.57 -1.46
N SER A 18 10.93 -6.64 -1.20
CA SER A 18 11.48 -7.93 -0.76
C SER A 18 10.90 -9.13 -1.49
N CYS A 19 9.57 -9.31 -1.48
CA CYS A 19 8.92 -10.50 -2.03
C CYS A 19 9.10 -10.59 -3.56
N LEU A 20 8.65 -9.57 -4.28
CA LEU A 20 8.74 -9.53 -5.75
C LEU A 20 10.19 -9.60 -6.26
N PRO A 21 11.16 -8.82 -5.75
CA PRO A 21 12.55 -8.93 -6.18
C PRO A 21 13.15 -10.33 -5.97
N ARG A 22 12.86 -10.97 -4.82
CA ARG A 22 13.32 -12.33 -4.54
C ARG A 22 12.71 -13.35 -5.50
N GLN A 23 11.41 -13.23 -5.79
CA GLN A 23 10.72 -14.10 -6.72
C GLN A 23 11.27 -13.94 -8.14
N LEU A 24 11.45 -12.71 -8.61
CA LEU A 24 12.01 -12.46 -9.93
C LEU A 24 13.46 -12.93 -10.05
N HIS A 25 14.26 -12.76 -9.00
CA HIS A 25 15.62 -13.29 -8.95
C HIS A 25 15.66 -14.81 -9.11
N TYR A 26 14.75 -15.54 -8.44
CA TYR A 26 14.60 -16.99 -8.61
C TYR A 26 14.31 -17.36 -10.08
N HIS A 27 13.50 -16.54 -10.77
CA HIS A 27 13.19 -16.69 -12.19
C HIS A 27 14.23 -16.07 -13.14
N LYS A 28 15.36 -15.56 -12.62
CA LYS A 28 16.40 -14.86 -13.39
C LYS A 28 15.88 -13.65 -14.18
N GLN A 29 14.90 -12.95 -13.63
CA GLN A 29 14.30 -11.75 -14.18
C GLN A 29 14.68 -10.51 -13.36
N SER A 30 14.77 -9.36 -14.03
CA SER A 30 14.94 -8.06 -13.36
C SER A 30 13.59 -7.49 -12.92
N VAL A 31 13.59 -6.62 -11.90
CA VAL A 31 12.37 -5.94 -11.43
C VAL A 31 11.96 -4.87 -12.44
N PRO A 32 10.77 -4.95 -13.07
CA PRO A 32 10.29 -3.91 -13.97
C PRO A 32 10.16 -2.56 -13.27
N MET A 33 10.47 -1.46 -13.96
CA MET A 33 10.44 -0.09 -13.40
C MET A 33 9.10 0.28 -12.74
N ILE A 34 7.98 -0.27 -13.23
CA ILE A 34 6.65 0.00 -12.68
C ILE A 34 6.49 -0.49 -11.22
N TYR A 35 7.28 -1.47 -10.79
CA TYR A 35 7.25 -2.02 -9.43
C TYR A 35 8.32 -1.42 -8.52
N GLN A 36 9.14 -0.50 -9.04
CA GLN A 36 10.18 0.18 -8.27
C GLN A 36 9.67 1.48 -7.62
N ARG A 37 8.40 1.85 -7.85
CA ARG A 37 7.75 3.03 -7.27
C ARG A 37 6.37 2.65 -6.76
N TRP A 38 6.13 2.90 -5.47
CA TRP A 38 4.87 2.59 -4.81
C TRP A 38 4.57 3.55 -3.66
N ILE A 39 3.36 3.41 -3.14
CA ILE A 39 2.87 4.05 -1.94
C ILE A 39 2.74 2.96 -0.88
N ASN A 40 3.56 3.04 0.15
CA ASN A 40 3.33 2.35 1.40
C ASN A 40 2.30 3.16 2.20
N ILE A 41 1.07 2.65 2.24
CA ILE A 41 -0.06 3.36 2.83
C ILE A 41 0.16 3.67 4.31
N LYS A 42 1.02 2.91 5.03
CA LYS A 42 1.33 3.20 6.44
C LYS A 42 2.06 4.53 6.61
N HIS A 43 2.96 4.85 5.69
CA HIS A 43 3.67 6.14 5.67
C HIS A 43 2.71 7.28 5.30
N ALA A 44 1.89 7.07 4.27
CA ALA A 44 0.88 8.04 3.86
C ALA A 44 -0.13 8.33 4.98
N PHE A 45 -0.65 7.29 5.63
CA PHE A 45 -1.60 7.37 6.74
C PHE A 45 -0.98 8.15 7.91
N ARG A 46 0.26 7.85 8.28
CA ARG A 46 0.99 8.60 9.31
C ARG A 46 1.18 10.07 8.94
N ALA A 47 1.47 10.36 7.68
CA ALA A 47 1.66 11.74 7.24
C ALA A 47 0.36 12.56 7.34
N LEU A 48 -0.78 11.95 7.00
CA LEU A 48 -2.10 12.58 7.04
C LEU A 48 -2.62 12.74 8.47
N TYR A 49 -2.81 11.63 9.20
CA TYR A 49 -3.46 11.64 10.52
C TYR A 49 -2.50 11.86 11.70
N LYS A 50 -1.19 11.97 11.45
CA LYS A 50 -0.14 12.09 12.48
C LYS A 50 -0.07 10.92 13.47
N ILE A 51 -0.67 9.78 13.13
CA ILE A 51 -0.67 8.54 13.93
C ILE A 51 0.11 7.46 13.20
N LYS A 52 0.99 6.72 13.90
CA LYS A 52 1.72 5.60 13.29
C LYS A 52 0.85 4.33 13.29
N PRO A 53 0.35 3.85 12.13
CA PRO A 53 -0.44 2.63 12.11
C PRO A 53 0.44 1.39 12.27
N LEU A 54 -0.12 0.36 12.92
CA LEU A 54 0.55 -0.93 13.11
C LEU A 54 0.45 -1.78 11.83
N GLY A 55 -0.69 -1.72 11.16
CA GLY A 55 -1.00 -2.44 9.92
C GLY A 55 -2.41 -2.10 9.43
N MET A 56 -2.91 -2.86 8.46
CA MET A 56 -4.21 -2.64 7.83
C MET A 56 -5.38 -2.62 8.83
N THR A 57 -5.45 -3.61 9.72
CA THR A 57 -6.53 -3.72 10.72
C THR A 57 -6.56 -2.53 11.69
N HIS A 58 -5.38 -2.02 12.07
CA HIS A 58 -5.31 -0.83 12.91
C HIS A 58 -5.75 0.43 12.14
N MET A 59 -5.40 0.58 10.86
CA MET A 59 -5.89 1.69 10.04
C MET A 59 -7.42 1.64 9.87
N LEU A 60 -7.99 0.46 9.66
CA LEU A 60 -9.45 0.29 9.63
C LEU A 60 -10.10 0.75 10.94
N SER A 61 -9.58 0.29 12.08
CA SER A 61 -10.10 0.68 13.40
C SER A 61 -9.99 2.18 13.66
N LEU A 62 -8.89 2.84 13.24
CA LEU A 62 -8.72 4.29 13.38
C LEU A 62 -9.69 5.10 12.52
N LEU A 63 -10.20 4.52 11.43
CA LEU A 63 -11.19 5.12 10.54
C LEU A 63 -12.62 4.63 10.83
N ASP A 64 -12.83 3.94 11.96
CA ASP A 64 -14.12 3.35 12.35
C ASP A 64 -14.72 2.43 11.26
N MET A 65 -13.86 1.64 10.62
CA MET A 65 -14.24 0.68 9.57
C MET A 65 -14.07 -0.76 10.05
N GLU A 66 -15.07 -1.60 9.80
CA GLU A 66 -14.94 -3.05 10.00
C GLU A 66 -14.11 -3.71 8.89
N LEU A 67 -13.40 -4.80 9.23
CA LEU A 67 -12.73 -5.64 8.25
C LEU A 67 -13.76 -6.42 7.42
N ILE A 68 -13.64 -6.35 6.09
CA ILE A 68 -14.45 -7.15 5.17
C ILE A 68 -13.65 -8.39 4.73
N GLY A 69 -14.28 -9.57 4.78
CA GLY A 69 -13.69 -10.82 4.32
C GLY A 69 -12.74 -11.43 5.34
N ARG A 70 -11.65 -12.06 4.88
CA ARG A 70 -10.70 -12.78 5.73
C ARG A 70 -9.34 -12.06 5.77
N HIS A 71 -8.85 -11.75 6.97
CA HIS A 71 -7.50 -11.22 7.13
C HIS A 71 -6.45 -12.23 6.62
N HIS A 72 -5.43 -11.74 5.91
CA HIS A 72 -4.40 -12.53 5.23
C HIS A 72 -4.88 -13.27 3.96
N SER A 73 -6.09 -12.97 3.49
CA SER A 73 -6.50 -13.25 2.11
C SER A 73 -6.09 -12.08 1.24
N GLY A 74 -5.19 -12.28 0.28
CA GLY A 74 -4.63 -11.17 -0.51
C GLY A 74 -5.69 -10.30 -1.20
N ILE A 75 -6.76 -10.90 -1.72
CA ILE A 75 -7.86 -10.15 -2.36
C ILE A 75 -8.68 -9.34 -1.36
N ASP A 76 -8.91 -9.85 -0.15
CA ASP A 76 -9.66 -9.15 0.89
C ASP A 76 -8.82 -8.04 1.53
N ASP A 77 -7.52 -8.28 1.73
CA ASP A 77 -6.59 -7.27 2.18
C ASP A 77 -6.52 -6.12 1.14
N CYS A 78 -6.47 -6.42 -0.16
CA CYS A 78 -6.56 -5.40 -1.21
C CYS A 78 -7.87 -4.59 -1.11
N ARG A 79 -9.03 -5.24 -0.93
CA ARG A 79 -10.33 -4.55 -0.79
C ARG A 79 -10.34 -3.59 0.40
N ASN A 80 -9.82 -4.03 1.54
CA ASN A 80 -9.77 -3.20 2.74
C ASN A 80 -8.75 -2.05 2.61
N ILE A 81 -7.59 -2.28 2.00
CA ILE A 81 -6.63 -1.22 1.68
C ILE A 81 -7.27 -0.18 0.75
N THR A 82 -8.03 -0.60 -0.27
CA THR A 82 -8.78 0.32 -1.14
C THR A 82 -9.78 1.17 -0.35
N ARG A 83 -10.52 0.58 0.60
CA ARG A 83 -11.45 1.33 1.48
C ARG A 83 -10.73 2.38 2.33
N ILE A 84 -9.57 2.02 2.89
CA ILE A 84 -8.72 2.97 3.62
C ILE A 84 -8.28 4.11 2.69
N CYS A 85 -7.82 3.80 1.46
CA CYS A 85 -7.45 4.82 0.48
C CYS A 85 -8.62 5.76 0.18
N CYS A 86 -9.84 5.24 0.00
CA CYS A 86 -11.03 6.06 -0.23
C CYS A 86 -11.31 7.01 0.94
N GLY A 87 -11.26 6.52 2.19
CA GLY A 87 -11.41 7.37 3.38
C GLY A 87 -10.32 8.45 3.45
N MET A 88 -9.06 8.06 3.25
CA MET A 88 -7.95 9.01 3.21
C MET A 88 -8.12 10.09 2.14
N LEU A 89 -8.59 9.74 0.94
CA LEU A 89 -8.84 10.71 -0.14
C LEU A 89 -9.95 11.71 0.26
N GLN A 90 -11.00 11.24 0.93
CA GLN A 90 -12.06 12.12 1.45
C GLN A 90 -11.53 13.07 2.53
N ASP A 91 -10.56 12.60 3.33
CA ASP A 91 -9.91 13.37 4.39
C ASP A 91 -8.76 14.26 3.90
N GLY A 92 -8.62 14.45 2.58
CA GLY A 92 -7.65 15.37 1.99
C GLY A 92 -6.27 14.78 1.71
N TRP A 93 -6.16 13.45 1.63
CA TRP A 93 -4.92 12.81 1.20
C TRP A 93 -4.58 13.09 -0.26
N GLU A 94 -3.34 13.52 -0.51
CA GLU A 94 -2.76 13.59 -1.85
C GLU A 94 -1.79 12.41 -2.07
N PRO A 95 -2.13 11.43 -2.95
CA PRO A 95 -1.27 10.28 -3.21
C PRO A 95 0.06 10.68 -3.85
N LYS A 96 1.15 10.26 -3.21
CA LYS A 96 2.52 10.44 -3.70
C LYS A 96 3.37 9.23 -3.32
N GLN A 97 4.39 8.96 -4.13
CA GLN A 97 5.37 7.91 -3.87
C GLN A 97 5.95 8.07 -2.45
N THR A 98 6.12 6.95 -1.74
CA THR A 98 6.67 6.97 -0.38
C THR A 98 7.95 6.16 -0.23
N ASN A 99 8.28 5.28 -1.17
CA ASN A 99 9.58 4.62 -1.19
C ASN A 99 10.63 5.57 -1.77
N ASN A 100 11.84 5.52 -1.22
CA ASN A 100 12.99 6.24 -1.78
C ASN A 100 13.39 5.65 -3.14
#